data_AF-A0A1C0AA52-F1
#
_entry.id   AF-A0A1C0AA52-F1
#
_cell.length_a   1.000
_cell.length_b   1.000
_cell.length_c   1.000
_cell.angle_alpha   90.00
_cell.angle_beta   90.00
_cell.angle_gamma   90.00
#
_symmetry.space_group_name_H-M   'P 1'
#
loop_
_entity.id
_entity.type
_entity.pdbx_description
1 polymer ?
#
loop_
_entity_poly.entity_id
_entity_poly.type
_entity_poly.pdbx_seq_one_letter_code
_entity_poly.pdbx_strand_id
1 'polypeptide(L)' 'MQKISQEYVLAIFFKKALNKEKLLIEKYKEYYPNFKNEDLKEMLKEFAQSSQKHVSIMKDKMIKLGIK' A
#
# COMPACT_ATOMS: atom_id res chain seq x y z
N MET A 1 -10.18 -26.89 -9.85
CA MET A 1 -10.98 -25.99 -8.98
C MET A 1 -10.16 -25.31 -7.88
N GLN A 2 -9.32 -26.01 -7.10
CA GLN A 2 -8.54 -25.38 -6.01
C GLN A 2 -7.57 -24.27 -6.46
N LYS A 3 -6.93 -24.40 -7.64
CA LYS A 3 -5.96 -23.41 -8.13
C LYS A 3 -6.61 -22.06 -8.48
N ILE A 4 -7.76 -22.11 -9.16
CA ILE A 4 -8.56 -20.93 -9.53
C ILE A 4 -9.09 -20.22 -8.26
N SER A 5 -9.49 -20.98 -7.24
CA SER A 5 -9.94 -20.35 -5.98
C SER A 5 -8.78 -19.70 -5.22
N GLN A 6 -7.58 -20.29 -5.22
CA GLN A 6 -6.40 -19.68 -4.61
C GLN A 6 -5.96 -18.39 -5.32
N GLU A 7 -5.91 -18.38 -6.66
CA GLU A 7 -5.58 -17.20 -7.46
C GLU A 7 -6.58 -16.06 -7.22
N TYR A 8 -7.87 -16.39 -7.16
CA TYR A 8 -8.94 -15.43 -6.88
C TYR A 8 -8.82 -14.82 -5.47
N VAL A 9 -8.58 -15.67 -4.46
CA VAL A 9 -8.35 -15.22 -3.09
C VAL A 9 -7.12 -14.31 -3.01
N LEU A 10 -6.04 -14.67 -3.69
CA LEU A 10 -4.81 -13.89 -3.74
C LEU A 10 -5.05 -12.51 -4.38
N ALA A 11 -5.81 -12.45 -5.47
CA ALA A 11 -6.19 -11.21 -6.14
C ALA A 11 -6.98 -10.26 -5.21
N ILE A 12 -7.94 -10.80 -4.45
CA ILE A 12 -8.70 -10.02 -3.45
C ILE A 12 -7.75 -9.42 -2.40
N PHE A 13 -6.82 -10.22 -1.88
CA PHE A 13 -5.88 -9.75 -0.85
C PHE A 13 -4.93 -8.69 -1.38
N PHE A 14 -4.37 -8.87 -2.59
CA PHE A 14 -3.54 -7.85 -3.23
C PHE A 14 -4.30 -6.54 -3.43
N LYS A 15 -5.52 -6.60 -3.97
CA LYS A 15 -6.36 -5.42 -4.16
C LYS A 15 -6.66 -4.72 -2.84
N LYS A 16 -7.01 -5.48 -1.80
CA LYS A 16 -7.29 -4.92 -0.46
C LYS A 16 -6.04 -4.26 0.14
N ALA A 17 -4.88 -4.90 0.04
CA ALA A 17 -3.62 -4.36 0.54
C ALA A 17 -3.22 -3.08 -0.22
N LEU A 18 -3.28 -3.09 -1.54
CA LEU A 18 -3.02 -1.89 -2.36
C LEU A 18 -3.95 -0.73 -2.02
N ASN A 19 -5.24 -0.99 -1.81
CA ASN A 19 -6.19 0.04 -1.43
C ASN A 19 -5.85 0.64 -0.06
N LYS A 20 -5.43 -0.19 0.90
CA LYS A 20 -4.99 0.29 2.21
C LYS A 20 -3.73 1.13 2.13
N GLU A 21 -2.71 0.72 1.37
CA GLU A 21 -1.49 1.52 1.23
C GLU A 21 -1.76 2.87 0.56
N LYS A 22 -2.62 2.88 -0.48
CA LYS A 22 -3.05 4.15 -1.10
C LYS A 22 -3.78 5.04 -0.11
N LEU A 23 -4.68 4.48 0.70
CA LEU A 23 -5.38 5.24 1.74
C LEU A 23 -4.40 5.82 2.76
N LEU A 24 -3.42 5.03 3.22
CA LEU A 24 -2.39 5.49 4.15
C LEU A 24 -1.59 6.66 3.57
N ILE A 25 -1.15 6.57 2.32
CA ILE A 25 -0.43 7.66 1.64
C ILE A 25 -1.26 8.94 1.64
N GLU A 26 -2.55 8.86 1.29
CA GLU A 26 -3.44 10.04 1.30
C GLU A 26 -3.66 10.57 2.72
N LYS A 27 -3.82 9.70 3.72
CA LYS A 27 -3.94 10.11 5.13
C LYS A 27 -2.69 10.77 5.68
N TYR A 28 -1.51 10.27 5.34
CA TYR A 28 -0.26 10.91 5.75
C TYR A 28 -0.13 12.30 5.14
N LYS A 29 -0.48 12.49 3.86
CA LYS A 29 -0.50 13.82 3.23
C LYS A 29 -1.51 14.75 3.88
N GLU A 30 -2.71 14.26 4.20
CA GLU A 30 -3.77 15.02 4.87
C GLU A 30 -3.34 15.47 6.27
N TYR A 31 -2.66 14.62 7.03
CA TYR A 31 -2.27 14.91 8.40
C TYR A 31 -0.94 15.66 8.53
N TYR A 32 -0.01 15.49 7.58
CA TYR A 32 1.30 16.16 7.58
C TYR A 32 1.25 17.68 7.89
N PRO A 33 0.39 18.51 7.26
CA PRO A 33 0.34 19.95 7.57
C PRO A 33 -0.19 20.27 8.97
N ASN A 34 -0.88 19.33 9.64
CA ASN A 34 -1.51 19.56 10.94
C ASN A 34 -0.53 19.38 12.11
N PHE A 35 0.61 18.74 11.89
CA PHE A 35 1.62 18.56 12.93
C PHE A 35 2.52 19.81 13.04
N LYS A 36 2.79 20.24 14.27
CA LYS A 36 3.79 21.29 14.57
C LYS A 36 5.15 20.72 14.95
N ASN A 37 5.17 19.49 15.48
CA ASN A 37 6.41 18.81 15.84
C ASN A 37 7.07 18.23 14.58
N GLU A 38 8.35 18.52 14.39
CA GLU A 38 9.10 18.13 13.20
C GLU A 38 9.45 16.62 13.18
N ASP A 39 9.68 15.99 14.33
CA ASP A 39 9.93 14.54 14.41
C ASP A 39 8.70 13.75 13.92
N LEU A 40 7.49 14.21 14.28
CA LEU A 40 6.24 13.61 13.81
C LEU A 40 6.03 13.80 12.31
N LYS A 41 6.44 14.96 11.75
CA LYS A 41 6.40 15.18 10.30
C LYS A 41 7.38 14.26 9.57
N GLU A 42 8.59 14.13 10.08
CA GLU A 42 9.60 13.23 9.51
C GLU A 42 9.11 11.78 9.52
N MET A 43 8.56 11.34 10.66
CA MET A 43 7.95 10.02 10.78
C MET A 43 6.83 9.79 9.74
N LEU A 44 5.93 10.75 9.54
CA LEU A 44 4.88 10.65 8.51
C LEU A 44 5.46 10.58 7.09
N LYS A 45 6.54 11.31 6.82
CA LYS A 45 7.21 11.29 5.52
C LYS A 45 7.85 9.92 5.27
N GLU A 46 8.51 9.34 6.26
CA GLU A 46 9.08 7.99 6.18
C GLU A 46 8.00 6.92 5.96
N PHE A 47 6.87 7.04 6.67
CA PHE A 47 5.73 6.14 6.50
C PHE A 47 5.14 6.24 5.10
N ALA A 48 4.97 7.46 4.57
CA ALA A 48 4.49 7.67 3.21
C ALA A 48 5.43 7.06 2.17
N GLN A 49 6.75 7.23 2.33
CA GLN A 49 7.75 6.63 1.45
C GLN A 49 7.73 5.09 1.52
N SER A 50 7.58 4.53 2.72
CA SER A 50 7.49 3.07 2.91
C SER A 50 6.23 2.50 2.26
N SER A 51 5.07 3.14 2.45
CA SER A 51 3.83 2.77 1.78
C SER A 51 3.94 2.83 0.25
N GLN A 52 4.62 3.84 -0.30
CA GLN A 52 4.89 3.91 -1.75
C GLN A 52 5.75 2.73 -2.24
N LYS A 53 6.79 2.34 -1.48
CA LYS A 53 7.61 1.16 -1.78
C LYS A 53 6.78 -0.12 -1.74
N HIS A 54 5.91 -0.28 -0.74
CA HIS A 54 5.00 -1.43 -0.66
C HIS A 54 4.08 -1.52 -1.87
N VAL A 55 3.51 -0.40 -2.33
CA VAL A 55 2.70 -0.34 -3.55
C VAL A 55 3.50 -0.82 -4.76
N SER A 56 4.74 -0.36 -4.92
CA SER A 56 5.60 -0.80 -6.03
C SER A 56 5.84 -2.31 -5.98
N ILE A 57 6.31 -2.82 -4.83
CA ILE A 57 6.59 -4.25 -4.63
C ILE A 57 5.35 -5.11 -4.89
N MET A 58 4.18 -4.68 -4.42
CA MET A 58 2.93 -5.41 -4.62
C MET A 58 2.52 -5.42 -6.10
N LYS A 59 2.62 -4.30 -6.80
CA LYS A 59 2.34 -4.24 -8.25
C LYS A 59 3.27 -5.18 -9.03
N ASP A 60 4.57 -5.15 -8.71
CA ASP A 60 5.55 -6.02 -9.35
C ASP A 60 5.23 -7.51 -9.10
N LYS A 61 4.84 -7.86 -7.87
CA LYS A 61 4.40 -9.22 -7.53
C LYS A 61 3.12 -9.62 -8.26
N MET A 62 2.13 -8.72 -8.36
CA MET A 62 0.90 -8.98 -9.11
C MET A 62 1.18 -9.26 -10.58
N ILE A 63 2.05 -8.48 -11.22
CA ILE A 63 2.48 -8.70 -12.61
C ILE A 63 3.13 -10.09 -12.76
N LYS A 64 4.08 -10.43 -11.89
CA LYS A 64 4.76 -11.74 -11.92
C LYS A 64 3.81 -12.92 -11.70
N LEU A 65 2.73 -12.72 -10.95
CA LEU A 65 1.73 -13.74 -10.66
C LEU A 65 0.55 -13.73 -11.65
N GLY A 66 0.54 -12.85 -12.65
CA GLY A 66 -0.55 -12.75 -13.63
C GLY A 66 -1.86 -12.20 -13.03
N ILE A 67 -1.79 -11.54 -11.88
CA ILE A 67 -2.95 -10.95 -11.18
C ILE A 67 -3.19 -9.56 -11.76
N LYS A 68 -4.40 -9.33 -12.30
CA LYS A 68 -4.84 -8.04 -12.83
C LYS A 68 -5.46 -7.16 -11.74
#